data_AF-A0A0F6MPU1-F1
#
_entry.id   AF-A0A0F6MPU1-F1
#
_cell.length_a   1.000
_cell.length_b   1.000
_cell.length_c   1.000
_cell.angle_alpha   90.00
_cell.angle_beta   90.00
_cell.angle_gamma   90.00
#
_symmetry.space_group_name_H-M   'P 1'
#
loop_
_entity.id
_entity.type
_entity.pdbx_description
1 polymer ?
#
loop_
_entity_poly.entity_id
_entity_poly.type
_entity_poly.pdbx_seq_one_letter_code
_entity_poly.pdbx_strand_id
1 'polypeptide(L)'
;MNTNALRQKILDLAIHGKLVKQDPADESATILLEKVRAEKEKKIASGELKRGKNDSYIFFGDDNRLYEKFADGRVKDIEDEIPFAVPEGWAWCRLGEICEFISRGKTPVYTKESQYPVLAQKCNQWDGIRLDKVLFLDPNSLSKWTNEYHLQHEDIVI
;
A
#
# COMPACT_ATOMS: atom_id res chain seq x y z
N MET A 1 10.50 -36.79 -6.91
CA MET A 1 10.99 -35.40 -6.75
C MET A 1 10.02 -34.63 -5.86
N ASN A 2 10.50 -33.98 -4.81
CA ASN A 2 9.64 -33.17 -3.93
C ASN A 2 9.35 -31.81 -4.61
N THR A 3 8.25 -31.75 -5.36
CA THR A 3 7.84 -30.55 -6.13
C THR A 3 7.48 -29.37 -5.25
N ASN A 4 7.11 -29.62 -3.98
CA ASN A 4 6.77 -28.55 -3.04
C ASN A 4 8.00 -27.79 -2.58
N ALA A 5 9.11 -28.49 -2.31
CA ALA A 5 10.38 -27.85 -1.96
C ALA A 5 10.91 -26.96 -3.10
N LEU A 6 10.74 -27.40 -4.35
CA LEU A 6 11.10 -26.59 -5.52
C LEU A 6 10.23 -25.33 -5.64
N ARG A 7 8.90 -25.46 -5.52
CA ARG A 7 7.98 -24.31 -5.55
C ARG A 7 8.31 -23.30 -4.45
N GLN A 8 8.55 -23.78 -3.23
CA GLN A 8 8.91 -22.92 -2.11
C GLN A 8 10.20 -22.14 -2.40
N LYS A 9 11.21 -22.80 -2.97
CA LYS A 9 12.47 -22.16 -3.35
C LYS A 9 12.29 -21.13 -4.46
N ILE A 10 11.42 -21.40 -5.44
CA ILE A 10 11.11 -20.44 -6.50
C ILE A 10 10.42 -19.21 -5.91
N LEU A 11 9.42 -19.40 -5.03
CA LEU A 11 8.74 -18.30 -4.35
C LEU A 11 9.70 -17.46 -3.49
N ASP A 12 10.60 -18.13 -2.77
CA ASP A 12 11.64 -17.47 -1.98
C ASP A 12 12.55 -16.60 -2.88
N LEU A 13 13.03 -17.15 -3.99
CA LEU A 13 13.81 -16.38 -4.96
C LEU A 13 13.02 -15.22 -5.58
N ALA A 14 11.70 -15.39 -5.79
CA ALA A 14 10.83 -14.34 -6.31
C ALA A 14 10.74 -13.15 -5.35
N ILE A 15 10.50 -13.45 -4.07
CA ILE A 15 10.40 -12.44 -3.01
C ILE A 15 11.71 -11.65 -2.85
N HIS A 16 12.85 -12.31 -3.03
CA HIS A 16 14.16 -11.66 -3.00
C HIS A 16 14.54 -10.93 -4.31
N GLY A 17 13.66 -10.91 -5.33
CA GLY A 17 13.96 -10.30 -6.63
C GLY A 17 15.05 -11.00 -7.44
N LYS A 18 15.36 -12.27 -7.13
CA LYS A 18 16.47 -13.03 -7.73
C LYS A 18 16.08 -13.87 -8.96
N LEU A 19 14.81 -13.81 -9.37
CA LEU A 19 14.31 -14.56 -10.52
C LEU A 19 14.55 -13.85 -11.87
N VAL A 20 14.86 -12.55 -11.84
CA VAL A 20 15.07 -11.73 -13.05
C VAL A 20 16.36 -10.94 -12.89
N LYS A 21 17.10 -10.78 -13.99
CA LYS A 21 18.30 -9.92 -14.01
C LYS A 21 17.86 -8.48 -13.81
N GLN A 22 18.50 -7.78 -12.87
CA GLN A 22 18.29 -6.35 -12.68
C GLN A 22 19.01 -5.56 -13.79
N ASP A 23 18.37 -4.51 -14.29
CA ASP A 23 18.98 -3.60 -15.27
C ASP A 23 19.63 -2.42 -14.52
N PRO A 24 20.94 -2.21 -14.62
CA PRO A 24 21.60 -1.05 -13.99
C PRO A 24 21.13 0.31 -14.52
N ALA A 25 20.45 0.34 -15.67
CA ALA A 25 19.87 1.56 -16.22
C ALA A 25 18.52 1.94 -15.58
N ASP A 26 17.89 1.03 -14.83
CA ASP A 26 16.61 1.30 -14.16
C ASP A 26 16.79 2.35 -13.04
N GLU A 27 15.79 3.20 -12.86
CA GLU A 27 15.77 4.13 -11.73
C GLU A 27 15.68 3.34 -10.41
N SER A 28 16.59 3.65 -9.48
CA SER A 28 16.54 3.08 -8.14
C SER A 28 15.22 3.44 -7.44
N ALA A 29 14.59 2.45 -6.81
CA ALA A 29 13.40 2.62 -6.00
C ALA A 29 13.60 3.69 -4.90
N THR A 30 14.82 3.91 -4.40
CA THR A 30 15.11 5.01 -3.46
C THR A 30 14.80 6.37 -4.08
N ILE A 31 15.20 6.59 -5.33
CA ILE A 31 14.94 7.84 -6.07
C ILE A 31 13.43 7.99 -6.31
N LEU A 32 12.76 6.91 -6.70
CA LEU A 32 11.31 6.92 -6.88
C LEU A 32 10.58 7.27 -5.57
N LEU A 33 10.99 6.70 -4.44
CA LEU A 33 10.44 7.00 -3.12
C LEU A 33 10.70 8.46 -2.71
N GLU A 34 11.84 9.05 -3.05
CA GLU A 34 12.08 10.49 -2.87
C GLU A 34 11.07 11.33 -3.66
N LYS A 35 10.81 10.98 -4.92
CA LYS A 35 9.82 11.68 -5.76
C LYS A 35 8.42 11.54 -5.17
N VAL A 36 8.01 10.32 -4.80
CA VAL A 36 6.70 10.05 -4.17
C VAL A 36 6.54 10.87 -2.90
N ARG A 37 7.56 10.92 -2.04
CA ARG A 37 7.53 11.76 -0.83
C ARG A 37 7.36 13.24 -1.18
N ALA A 38 8.15 13.77 -2.12
CA ALA A 38 8.07 15.16 -2.52
C ALA A 38 6.70 15.52 -3.12
N GLU A 39 6.10 14.64 -3.91
CA GLU A 39 4.75 14.81 -4.46
C GLU A 39 3.68 14.73 -3.38
N LYS A 40 3.78 13.77 -2.45
CA LYS A 40 2.87 13.65 -1.30
C LYS A 40 2.90 14.91 -0.44
N GLU A 41 4.09 15.47 -0.18
CA GLU A 41 4.24 16.74 0.56
C GLU A 41 3.57 17.92 -0.17
N LYS A 42 3.71 18.01 -1.50
CA LYS A 42 3.02 19.04 -2.30
C LYS A 42 1.50 18.90 -2.21
N LYS A 43 0.97 17.67 -2.33
CA LYS A 43 -0.47 17.40 -2.18
C LYS A 43 -0.96 17.74 -0.77
N ILE A 44 -0.17 17.44 0.27
CA ILE A 44 -0.49 17.82 1.65
C ILE A 44 -0.52 19.35 1.81
N ALA A 45 0.48 20.06 1.26
CA ALA A 45 0.55 21.52 1.33
C ALA A 45 -0.62 22.20 0.59
N SER A 46 -1.08 21.62 -0.52
CA SER A 46 -2.25 22.09 -1.27
C SER A 46 -3.59 21.76 -0.61
N GLY A 47 -3.60 20.85 0.39
CA GLY A 47 -4.80 20.38 1.07
C GLY A 47 -5.55 19.26 0.35
N GLU A 48 -5.05 18.76 -0.78
CA GLU A 48 -5.61 17.62 -1.51
C GLU A 48 -5.47 16.31 -0.74
N LEU A 49 -4.41 16.17 0.06
CA LEU A 49 -4.14 14.97 0.87
C LEU A 49 -3.94 15.33 2.35
N LYS A 50 -4.37 14.46 3.25
CA LYS A 50 -4.13 14.61 4.68
C LYS A 50 -2.92 13.79 5.11
N ARG A 51 -2.05 14.38 5.92
CA ARG A 51 -0.93 13.65 6.54
C ARG A 51 -1.46 12.56 7.45
N GLY A 52 -0.99 11.34 7.24
CA GLY A 52 -1.28 10.21 8.11
C GLY A 52 -0.57 10.35 9.45
N LYS A 53 -1.22 9.94 10.55
CA LYS A 53 -0.60 9.92 11.89
C LYS A 53 0.65 9.02 11.94
N ASN A 54 0.65 7.97 11.13
CA ASN A 54 1.73 6.99 11.05
C ASN A 54 2.54 7.15 9.74
N ASP A 55 2.51 8.32 9.11
CA ASP A 55 3.37 8.58 7.96
C ASP A 55 4.84 8.48 8.41
N SER A 56 5.59 7.65 7.71
CA SER A 56 7.01 7.42 7.92
C SER A 56 7.68 7.07 6.60
N TYR A 57 9.01 7.15 6.58
CA TYR A 57 9.81 6.65 5.47
C TYR A 57 11.10 6.01 5.99
N ILE A 58 11.64 5.10 5.18
CA ILE A 58 12.89 4.41 5.46
C ILE A 58 14.04 5.12 4.75
N PHE A 59 15.19 5.24 5.41
CA PHE A 59 16.41 5.84 4.86
C PHE A 59 17.67 5.20 5.46
N PHE A 60 18.79 5.36 4.77
CA PHE A 60 20.11 4.95 5.28
C PHE A 60 20.73 6.07 6.13
N GLY A 61 21.24 5.72 7.30
CA GLY A 61 22.05 6.62 8.13
C GLY A 61 23.49 6.72 7.64
N ASP A 62 24.26 7.64 8.23
CA ASP A 62 25.69 7.84 7.93
C ASP A 62 26.56 6.60 8.25
N ASP A 63 26.03 5.69 9.06
CA ASP A 63 26.64 4.41 9.44
C ASP A 63 26.18 3.24 8.54
N ASN A 64 25.48 3.54 7.45
CA ASN A 64 24.96 2.57 6.48
C ASN A 64 23.94 1.57 7.08
N ARG A 65 23.28 1.92 8.18
CA ARG A 65 22.15 1.17 8.76
C ARG A 65 20.81 1.74 8.31
N LEU A 66 19.76 0.93 8.36
CA LEU A 66 18.41 1.35 7.98
C LEU A 66 17.63 1.94 9.17
N TYR A 67 17.08 3.12 8.94
CA TYR A 67 16.27 3.86 9.91
C TYR A 67 14.91 4.20 9.34
N GLU A 68 13.91 4.26 10.22
CA GLU A 68 12.58 4.78 9.91
C GLU A 68 12.38 6.12 10.61
N LYS A 69 12.05 7.17 9.83
CA LYS A 69 11.69 8.48 10.35
C LYS A 69 10.19 8.68 10.28
N PHE A 70 9.59 9.01 11.43
CA PHE A 70 8.17 9.26 11.56
C PHE A 70 7.85 10.76 11.38
N ALA A 71 6.61 11.06 11.03
CA ALA A 71 6.10 12.43 10.88
C ALA A 71 6.22 13.29 12.15
N ASP A 72 6.27 12.68 13.34
CA ASP A 72 6.49 13.36 14.63
C ASP A 72 7.98 13.69 14.90
N GLY A 73 8.88 13.33 13.98
CA GLY A 73 10.32 13.56 14.08
C GLY A 73 11.09 12.43 14.77
N ARG A 74 10.42 11.42 15.33
CA ARG A 74 11.08 10.25 15.92
C ARG A 74 11.82 9.48 14.83
N VAL A 75 13.01 8.98 15.17
CA VAL A 75 13.80 8.09 14.33
C VAL A 75 13.99 6.77 15.07
N LYS A 76 13.80 5.66 14.36
CA LYS A 76 13.91 4.30 14.89
C LYS A 76 14.90 3.51 14.03
N ASP A 77 15.88 2.86 14.65
CA ASP A 77 16.69 1.82 13.99
C ASP A 77 15.77 0.61 13.70
N ILE A 78 15.74 0.18 12.45
CA ILE A 78 14.88 -0.92 11.99
C ILE A 78 15.67 -2.09 11.42
N GLU A 79 16.97 -2.18 11.67
CA GLU A 79 17.82 -3.25 11.12
C GLU A 79 17.28 -4.64 11.49
N ASP A 80 16.78 -4.82 12.71
CA ASP A 80 16.16 -6.06 13.18
C ASP A 80 14.81 -6.38 12.52
N GLU A 81 14.19 -5.43 11.81
CA GLU A 81 12.96 -5.64 11.05
C GLU A 81 13.22 -6.00 9.58
N ILE A 82 14.44 -5.82 9.09
CA ILE A 82 14.80 -6.09 7.69
C ILE A 82 15.03 -7.60 7.53
N PRO A 83 14.15 -8.31 6.78
CA PRO A 83 14.22 -9.76 6.73
C PRO A 83 15.38 -10.26 5.88
N PHE A 84 15.77 -9.49 4.87
CA PHE A 84 16.84 -9.84 3.93
C PHE A 84 17.33 -8.62 3.15
N ALA A 85 18.55 -8.74 2.60
CA ALA A 85 19.08 -7.79 1.64
C ALA A 85 18.34 -7.88 0.29
N VAL A 86 17.95 -6.73 -0.23
CA VAL A 86 17.30 -6.60 -1.55
C VAL A 86 18.34 -6.36 -2.65
N PRO A 87 18.01 -6.65 -3.92
CA PRO A 87 18.90 -6.37 -5.05
C PRO A 87 19.23 -4.88 -5.20
N GLU A 88 20.28 -4.59 -5.98
CA GLU A 88 20.57 -3.22 -6.41
C GLU A 88 19.34 -2.61 -7.11
N GLY A 89 19.08 -1.34 -6.83
CA GLY A 89 17.90 -0.61 -7.33
C GLY A 89 16.62 -0.85 -6.53
N TRP A 90 16.56 -1.83 -5.63
CA TRP A 90 15.40 -2.05 -4.75
C TRP A 90 15.57 -1.30 -3.43
N ALA A 91 14.44 -0.95 -2.81
CA ALA A 91 14.41 -0.32 -1.50
C ALA A 91 13.24 -0.85 -0.68
N TRP A 92 13.44 -0.98 0.63
CA TRP A 92 12.36 -1.20 1.56
C TRP A 92 11.59 0.10 1.80
N CYS A 93 10.27 0.04 1.75
CA CYS A 93 9.37 1.12 2.15
C CYS A 93 8.21 0.56 2.98
N ARG A 94 7.50 1.43 3.69
CA ARG A 94 6.21 1.05 4.29
C ARG A 94 5.11 1.20 3.23
N LEU A 95 4.12 0.30 3.23
CA LEU A 95 3.01 0.38 2.28
C LEU A 95 2.30 1.74 2.28
N GLY A 96 2.15 2.37 3.46
CA GLY A 96 1.55 3.70 3.59
C GLY A 96 2.36 4.85 2.96
N GLU A 97 3.63 4.63 2.64
CA GLU A 97 4.46 5.62 1.93
C GLU A 97 4.04 5.71 0.45
N ILE A 98 3.67 4.59 -0.15
CA ILE A 98 3.31 4.45 -1.58
C ILE A 98 1.79 4.38 -1.82
N CYS A 99 0.97 4.60 -0.80
CA CYS A 99 -0.49 4.64 -0.92
C CYS A 99 -1.04 6.00 -0.49
N GLU A 100 -2.02 6.52 -1.23
CA GLU A 100 -2.71 7.75 -0.84
C GLU A 100 -3.69 7.51 0.32
N PHE A 101 -4.35 6.35 0.34
CA PHE A 101 -5.32 5.98 1.37
C PHE A 101 -5.28 4.48 1.65
N ILE A 102 -5.16 4.11 2.93
CA ILE A 102 -5.26 2.72 3.41
C ILE A 102 -6.30 2.68 4.51
N SER A 103 -7.37 1.91 4.31
CA SER A 103 -8.45 1.78 5.29
C SER A 103 -9.09 0.40 5.25
N ARG A 104 -9.63 -0.04 6.39
CA ARG A 104 -10.47 -1.24 6.50
C ARG A 104 -11.94 -0.98 6.11
N GLY A 105 -12.25 0.23 5.62
CA GLY A 105 -13.61 0.66 5.36
C GLY A 105 -14.34 1.13 6.63
N LYS A 106 -15.64 1.38 6.49
CA LYS A 106 -16.58 1.69 7.57
C LYS A 106 -17.78 0.75 7.46
N THR A 107 -18.60 0.68 8.52
CA THR A 107 -19.88 -0.05 8.46
C THR A 107 -20.96 0.85 7.84
N PRO A 108 -21.46 0.53 6.64
CA PRO A 108 -22.56 1.28 6.01
C PRO A 108 -23.93 0.94 6.58
N VAL A 109 -24.86 1.88 6.40
CA VAL A 109 -26.29 1.63 6.52
C VAL A 109 -26.79 1.27 5.13
N TYR A 110 -27.42 0.12 4.99
CA TYR A 110 -27.85 -0.40 3.69
C TYR A 110 -29.31 -0.07 3.39
N THR A 111 -29.61 0.09 2.10
CA THR A 111 -30.96 0.26 1.57
C THR A 111 -31.22 -0.73 0.43
N LYS A 112 -32.48 -0.83 0.00
CA LYS A 112 -32.88 -1.55 -1.22
C LYS A 112 -32.74 -0.67 -2.47
N GLU A 113 -32.63 0.65 -2.30
CA GLU A 113 -32.45 1.59 -3.40
C GLU A 113 -31.11 1.35 -4.10
N SER A 114 -31.15 0.96 -5.37
CA SER A 114 -29.97 0.51 -6.11
C SER A 114 -29.17 1.68 -6.72
N GLN A 115 -28.82 2.68 -5.91
CA GLN A 115 -28.16 3.91 -6.38
C GLN A 115 -26.64 3.93 -6.12
N TYR A 116 -26.22 3.63 -4.89
CA TYR A 116 -24.82 3.74 -4.47
C TYR A 116 -24.26 2.36 -4.10
N PRO A 117 -23.64 1.63 -5.04
CA PRO A 117 -23.12 0.29 -4.77
C PRO A 117 -21.97 0.33 -3.76
N VAL A 118 -21.97 -0.62 -2.83
CA VAL A 118 -20.95 -0.80 -1.81
C VAL A 118 -20.30 -2.18 -1.98
N LEU A 119 -18.98 -2.21 -2.18
CA LEU A 119 -18.20 -3.45 -2.09
C LEU A 119 -18.11 -3.91 -0.62
N ALA A 120 -19.16 -4.60 -0.17
CA ALA A 120 -19.17 -5.28 1.12
C ALA A 120 -18.26 -6.52 1.08
N GLN A 121 -17.84 -7.01 2.25
CA GLN A 121 -16.98 -8.20 2.38
C GLN A 121 -17.49 -9.41 1.57
N LYS A 122 -18.80 -9.60 1.45
CA LYS A 122 -19.39 -10.69 0.65
C LYS A 122 -19.09 -10.62 -0.84
N CYS A 123 -18.65 -9.47 -1.36
CA CYS A 123 -18.20 -9.31 -2.74
C CYS A 123 -16.80 -9.89 -2.93
N ASN A 124 -15.95 -9.87 -1.89
CA ASN A 124 -14.59 -10.40 -1.97
C ASN A 124 -14.62 -11.92 -1.72
N GLN A 125 -14.42 -12.72 -2.75
CA GLN A 125 -14.45 -14.18 -2.71
C GLN A 125 -13.12 -14.76 -3.21
N TRP A 126 -12.85 -16.03 -2.90
CA TRP A 126 -11.61 -16.72 -3.26
C TRP A 126 -11.31 -16.74 -4.77
N ASP A 127 -12.36 -16.68 -5.59
CA ASP A 127 -12.30 -16.68 -7.06
C ASP A 127 -12.38 -15.28 -7.67
N GLY A 128 -12.43 -14.22 -6.85
CA GLY A 128 -12.42 -12.83 -7.28
C GLY A 128 -13.56 -11.98 -6.69
N ILE A 129 -13.75 -10.79 -7.26
CA ILE A 129 -14.77 -9.83 -6.82
C ILE A 129 -16.11 -10.13 -7.50
N ARG A 130 -17.15 -10.36 -6.69
CA ARG A 130 -18.51 -10.71 -7.09
C ARG A 130 -19.44 -9.52 -7.04
N LEU A 131 -19.61 -8.86 -8.19
CA LEU A 131 -20.51 -7.72 -8.36
C LEU A 131 -22.00 -8.10 -8.39
N ASP A 132 -22.36 -9.38 -8.38
CA ASP A 132 -23.74 -9.82 -8.13
C ASP A 132 -24.11 -9.72 -6.63
N LYS A 133 -23.11 -9.63 -5.76
CA LYS A 133 -23.27 -9.61 -4.30
C LYS A 133 -23.21 -8.20 -3.70
N VAL A 134 -23.21 -7.13 -4.50
CA VAL A 134 -23.19 -5.76 -3.98
C VAL A 134 -24.36 -5.48 -3.04
N LEU A 135 -24.16 -4.55 -2.11
CA LEU A 135 -25.25 -3.89 -1.39
C LEU A 135 -25.28 -2.43 -1.79
N PHE A 136 -26.31 -1.72 -1.35
CA PHE A 136 -26.46 -0.31 -1.66
C PHE A 136 -26.50 0.53 -0.41
N LEU A 137 -25.78 1.65 -0.42
CA LEU A 137 -25.70 2.60 0.68
C LEU A 137 -27.00 3.42 0.77
N ASP A 138 -27.51 3.58 1.99
CA ASP A 138 -28.61 4.50 2.28
C ASP A 138 -28.20 5.95 1.94
N PRO A 139 -28.92 6.64 1.03
CA PRO A 139 -28.61 8.02 0.64
C PRO A 139 -28.55 9.00 1.83
N ASN A 140 -29.30 8.75 2.91
CA ASN A 140 -29.28 9.60 4.11
C ASN A 140 -27.95 9.53 4.87
N SER A 141 -27.14 8.50 4.60
CA SER A 141 -25.83 8.30 5.22
C SER A 141 -24.67 8.77 4.34
N LEU A 142 -24.93 9.25 3.11
CA LEU A 142 -23.91 9.60 2.12
C LEU A 142 -22.91 10.64 2.63
N SER A 143 -23.38 11.61 3.43
CA SER A 143 -22.52 12.65 4.04
C SER A 143 -21.41 12.12 4.96
N LYS A 144 -21.49 10.85 5.40
CA LYS A 144 -20.47 10.19 6.25
C LYS A 144 -19.31 9.59 5.45
N TRP A 145 -19.43 9.56 4.13
CA TRP A 145 -18.48 8.95 3.20
C TRP A 145 -17.77 10.06 2.44
N THR A 146 -16.49 10.26 2.79
CA THR A 146 -15.62 11.18 2.08
C THR A 146 -15.17 10.57 0.76
N ASN A 147 -14.68 11.41 -0.15
CA ASN A 147 -14.20 10.96 -1.47
C ASN A 147 -13.11 9.89 -1.38
N GLU A 148 -12.35 9.83 -0.28
CA GLU A 148 -11.34 8.80 -0.01
C GLU A 148 -11.94 7.38 0.06
N TYR A 149 -13.24 7.24 0.34
CA TYR A 149 -13.94 5.95 0.35
C TYR A 149 -14.61 5.61 -0.98
N HIS A 150 -14.55 6.50 -1.97
CA HIS A 150 -15.05 6.22 -3.31
C HIS A 150 -13.95 5.47 -4.07
N LEU A 151 -14.20 4.18 -4.31
CA LEU A 151 -13.27 3.35 -5.06
C LEU A 151 -13.08 3.91 -6.47
N GLN A 152 -11.83 4.00 -6.88
CA GLN A 152 -11.40 4.46 -8.18
C GLN A 152 -10.95 3.28 -9.03
N HIS A 153 -10.78 3.53 -10.34
CA HIS A 153 -10.16 2.57 -11.22
C HIS A 153 -8.72 2.29 -10.72
N GLU A 154 -8.29 1.03 -10.79
CA GLU A 154 -6.97 0.55 -10.32
C GLU A 154 -6.78 0.52 -8.79
N ASP A 155 -7.79 0.88 -8.00
CA ASP A 155 -7.75 0.65 -6.56
C ASP A 155 -7.64 -0.84 -6.23
N ILE A 156 -6.79 -1.14 -5.25
CA ILE A 156 -6.58 -2.50 -4.75
C ILE A 156 -7.47 -2.73 -3.54
N VAL A 157 -8.36 -3.72 -3.64
CA VAL A 157 -9.20 -4.19 -2.54
C VAL A 157 -8.71 -5.57 -2.11
N ILE A 158 -8.43 -5.74 -0.82
CA ILE A 158 -7.89 -6.97 -0.22
C ILE A 158 -8.89 -7.58 0.75
#